data_AF-X0SEC1-F1
#
_entry.id   AF-X0SEC1-F1
#
_cell.length_a   1.000
_cell.length_b   1.000
_cell.length_c   1.000
_cell.angle_alpha   90.00
_cell.angle_beta   90.00
_cell.angle_gamma   90.00
#
_symmetry.space_group_name_H-M   'P 1'
#
loop_
_entity.id
_entity.type
_entity.pdbx_description
1 polymer ?
#
loop_
_entity_poly.entity_id
_entity_poly.type
_entity_poly.pdbx_seq_one_letter_code
_entity_poly.pdbx_strand_id
1 'polypeptide(L)'
;MKGIRNRKMLNNIFEIVWSIPAVLIAITFHEYWHGRMAYKLGDPTAAEAGRLTLNPLAHLDPIGTLMLLLFRFGWAKPVPVN
;
A
#
# COMPACT_ATOMS: atom_id res chain seq x y z
N MET A 1 -4.24 33.23 -17.98
CA MET A 1 -3.58 31.89 -18.03
C MET A 1 -3.05 31.38 -16.67
N LYS A 2 -2.51 32.23 -15.76
CA LYS A 2 -2.02 31.78 -14.43
C LYS A 2 -3.09 31.13 -13.53
N GLY A 3 -4.33 31.63 -13.57
CA GLY A 3 -5.44 31.10 -12.73
C GLY A 3 -5.90 29.68 -13.05
N ILE A 4 -5.79 29.23 -14.31
CA ILE A 4 -6.14 27.86 -14.72
C ILE A 4 -5.03 26.88 -14.29
N ARG A 5 -3.76 27.30 -14.41
CA ARG A 5 -2.59 26.49 -14.00
C ARG A 5 -2.58 26.21 -12.49
N ASN A 6 -2.88 27.21 -11.66
CA ASN A 6 -2.96 27.04 -10.21
C ASN A 6 -4.10 26.08 -9.80
N ARG A 7 -5.25 26.16 -10.47
CA ARG A 7 -6.40 25.28 -10.20
C ARG A 7 -6.08 23.82 -10.55
N LYS A 8 -5.40 23.58 -11.67
CA LYS A 8 -4.88 22.25 -12.04
C LYS A 8 -3.89 21.71 -11.01
N MET A 9 -2.95 22.53 -10.54
CA MET A 9 -2.01 22.09 -9.50
C MET A 9 -2.72 21.71 -8.19
N LEU A 10 -3.68 22.51 -7.74
CA LEU A 10 -4.44 22.22 -6.53
C LEU A 10 -5.19 20.89 -6.66
N ASN A 11 -5.88 20.66 -7.78
CA ASN A 11 -6.59 19.40 -8.03
C ASN A 11 -5.63 18.20 -8.02
N ASN A 12 -4.46 18.31 -8.66
CA ASN A 12 -3.46 17.24 -8.65
C ASN A 12 -2.95 16.92 -7.24
N ILE A 13 -2.76 17.94 -6.40
CA ILE A 13 -2.35 17.76 -5.00
C ILE A 13 -3.46 17.05 -4.22
N PHE A 14 -4.71 17.48 -4.38
CA PHE A 14 -5.86 16.81 -3.75
C PHE A 14 -5.94 15.34 -4.17
N GLU A 15 -5.79 15.03 -5.46
CA GLU A 15 -5.80 13.65 -5.96
C GLU A 15 -4.70 12.80 -5.33
N ILE A 16 -3.48 13.33 -5.21
CA ILE A 16 -2.36 12.62 -4.56
C ILE A 16 -2.65 12.39 -3.07
N VAL A 17 -3.15 13.42 -2.37
CA VAL A 17 -3.47 13.32 -0.94
C VAL A 17 -4.56 12.27 -0.69
N TRP A 18 -5.59 12.22 -1.53
CA TRP A 18 -6.68 11.26 -1.41
C TRP A 18 -6.29 9.84 -1.84
N SER A 19 -5.33 9.70 -2.76
CA SER A 19 -4.89 8.37 -3.20
C SER A 19 -4.06 7.65 -2.13
N ILE A 20 -3.32 8.37 -1.29
CA ILE A 20 -2.50 7.78 -0.21
C ILE A 20 -3.31 6.87 0.71
N PRO A 21 -4.37 7.34 1.42
CA PRO A 21 -5.14 6.46 2.31
C PRO A 21 -5.85 5.34 1.54
N ALA A 22 -6.30 5.58 0.31
CA ALA A 22 -6.92 4.56 -0.53
C ALA A 22 -5.95 3.40 -0.85
N VAL A 23 -4.72 3.73 -1.25
CA VAL A 23 -3.67 2.73 -1.53
C VAL A 23 -3.28 2.00 -0.25
N LEU A 24 -3.08 2.72 0.86
CA LEU A 24 -2.73 2.11 2.15
C LEU A 24 -3.78 1.08 2.59
N ILE A 25 -5.06 1.40 2.49
CA ILE A 25 -6.14 0.47 2.80
C ILE A 25 -6.11 -0.72 1.83
N ALA A 26 -6.03 -0.46 0.52
CA ALA A 26 -6.05 -1.51 -0.50
C ALA A 26 -4.93 -2.54 -0.30
N ILE A 27 -3.68 -2.10 -0.16
CA ILE A 27 -2.53 -3.01 0.02
C ILE A 27 -2.61 -3.76 1.36
N THR A 28 -3.06 -3.09 2.43
CA THR A 28 -3.14 -3.69 3.76
C THR A 28 -4.11 -4.85 3.76
N PHE A 29 -5.30 -4.64 3.21
CA PHE A 29 -6.30 -5.70 3.11
C PHE A 29 -5.85 -6.80 2.14
N HIS A 30 -5.24 -6.45 1.01
CA HIS A 30 -4.73 -7.41 0.04
C HIS A 30 -3.73 -8.39 0.69
N GLU A 31 -2.66 -7.87 1.29
CA GLU A 31 -1.61 -8.67 1.92
C GLU A 31 -2.10 -9.40 3.18
N TYR A 32 -2.95 -8.75 3.98
CA TYR A 32 -3.58 -9.40 5.13
C TYR A 32 -4.38 -10.63 4.71
N TRP A 33 -5.18 -10.53 3.65
CA TRP A 33 -6.02 -11.64 3.21
C TRP A 33 -5.22 -12.78 2.56
N HIS A 34 -4.14 -12.47 1.84
CA HIS A 34 -3.20 -13.49 1.38
C HIS A 34 -2.65 -14.31 2.56
N GLY A 35 -2.10 -13.61 3.56
CA GLY A 35 -1.58 -14.28 4.76
C GLY A 35 -2.67 -15.01 5.54
N ARG A 36 -3.88 -14.43 5.63
CA ARG A 36 -4.99 -15.03 6.38
C ARG A 36 -5.51 -16.28 5.69
N MET A 37 -5.54 -16.33 4.37
CA MET A 37 -5.91 -17.52 3.61
C MET A 37 -4.83 -18.59 3.73
N ALA A 38 -3.55 -18.24 3.58
CA ALA A 38 -2.44 -19.16 3.81
C ALA A 38 -2.49 -19.79 5.21
N TYR A 39 -2.71 -18.97 6.24
CA TYR A 39 -2.90 -19.43 7.62
C TYR A 39 -4.08 -20.39 7.78
N LYS A 40 -5.22 -20.10 7.15
CA LYS A 40 -6.37 -21.01 7.16
C LYS A 40 -6.11 -22.33 6.43
N LEU A 41 -5.23 -22.32 5.44
CA LEU A 41 -4.80 -23.50 4.68
C LEU A 41 -3.65 -24.26 5.36
N GLY A 42 -3.19 -23.80 6.54
CA GLY A 42 -2.20 -24.48 7.36
C GLY A 42 -0.78 -23.94 7.25
N ASP A 43 -0.56 -22.82 6.56
CA ASP A 43 0.75 -22.15 6.48
C ASP A 43 0.87 -21.04 7.56
N PRO A 44 1.62 -21.27 8.66
CA PRO A 44 1.76 -20.29 9.73
C PRO A 44 2.77 -19.15 9.43
N THR A 45 3.48 -19.19 8.30
CA THR A 45 4.63 -18.31 8.01
C THR A 45 4.30 -16.82 8.15
N ALA A 46 3.17 -16.38 7.60
CA ALA A 46 2.70 -15.00 7.72
C ALA A 46 2.38 -14.60 9.16
N ALA A 47 1.85 -15.54 9.96
CA ALA A 47 1.51 -15.30 11.36
C ALA A 47 2.77 -15.17 12.23
N GLU A 48 3.71 -16.09 12.06
CA GLU A 48 4.99 -16.12 12.77
C GLU A 48 5.86 -14.90 12.44
N ALA A 49 5.82 -14.43 11.19
CA ALA A 49 6.47 -13.19 10.77
C ALA A 49 5.77 -11.92 11.29
N GLY A 50 4.68 -12.03 12.05
CA GLY A 50 3.89 -10.89 12.55
C GLY A 50 3.18 -10.11 11.44
N ARG A 51 2.95 -10.73 10.27
CA ARG A 51 2.40 -10.09 9.07
C ARG A 51 0.88 -10.22 8.97
N LEU A 52 0.22 -11.00 9.84
CA LEU A 52 -1.24 -11.02 10.00
C LEU A 52 -1.75 -9.82 10.80
N THR A 53 -1.54 -8.62 10.26
CA THR A 53 -1.91 -7.35 10.90
C THR A 53 -2.59 -6.41 9.91
N LEU A 54 -3.52 -5.59 10.40
CA LEU A 54 -4.11 -4.48 9.62
C LEU A 54 -3.32 -3.17 9.79
N ASN A 55 -2.12 -3.23 10.36
CA ASN A 55 -1.20 -2.09 10.37
C ASN A 55 -0.62 -1.89 8.94
N PRO A 56 -0.94 -0.79 8.24
CA PRO A 56 -0.45 -0.56 6.88
C PRO A 56 1.07 -0.48 6.79
N LEU A 57 1.74 0.00 7.84
CA LEU A 57 3.19 0.12 7.86
C LEU A 57 3.90 -1.23 7.79
N ALA A 58 3.24 -2.31 8.22
CA ALA A 58 3.81 -3.65 8.09
C ALA A 58 3.93 -4.09 6.63
N HIS A 59 3.05 -3.59 5.76
CA HIS A 59 2.89 -3.99 4.35
C HIS A 59 3.56 -3.04 3.37
N LEU A 60 4.21 -1.98 3.84
CA LEU A 60 4.93 -1.05 2.98
C LEU A 60 6.39 -1.47 2.82
N ASP A 61 6.85 -1.45 1.57
CA ASP A 61 8.27 -1.47 1.27
C ASP A 61 8.77 -0.01 1.12
N PRO A 62 9.78 0.46 1.88
CA PRO A 62 10.23 1.85 1.80
C PRO A 62 10.68 2.27 0.39
N ILE A 63 11.33 1.36 -0.35
CA ILE A 63 11.80 1.64 -1.71
C ILE A 63 10.61 1.63 -2.67
N GLY A 64 9.76 0.61 -2.62
CA GLY A 64 8.55 0.51 -3.44
C GLY A 64 7.59 1.68 -3.21
N THR A 65 7.45 2.13 -1.96
CA THR A 65 6.66 3.32 -1.60
C THR A 65 7.26 4.60 -2.16
N LEU A 66 8.58 4.76 -2.06
CA LEU A 66 9.28 5.91 -2.66
C LEU A 66 9.12 5.92 -4.18
N MET A 67 9.25 4.76 -4.83
CA MET A 67 9.03 4.61 -6.27
C MET A 67 7.61 4.99 -6.66
N LEU A 68 6.61 4.57 -5.87
CA LEU A 68 5.20 4.91 -6.12
C LEU A 68 4.97 6.42 -6.09
N LEU A 69 5.59 7.14 -5.16
CA LEU A 69 5.44 8.59 -5.04
C LEU A 69 6.15 9.36 -6.17
N LEU A 70 7.35 8.95 -6.55
CA LEU A 70 8.17 9.66 -7.53
C LEU A 70 7.81 9.32 -8.98
N PHE A 71 7.54 8.04 -9.25
CA PHE A 71 7.37 7.50 -10.60
C PHE A 71 5.96 7.00 -10.87
N ARG A 72 5.03 7.08 -9.89
CA ARG A 72 3.66 6.52 -9.99
C ARG A 72 3.64 5.02 -10.27
N PHE A 73 4.73 4.33 -9.91
CA PHE A 73 4.91 2.89 -10.06
C PHE A 73 5.68 2.36 -8.86
N GLY A 74 5.20 1.30 -8.21
CA GLY A 74 5.81 0.76 -7.00
C GLY A 74 5.16 -0.54 -6.56
N TRP A 75 5.60 -1.09 -5.43
CA TRP A 75 5.12 -2.36 -4.87
C TRP A 75 4.99 -2.27 -3.35
N ALA A 76 4.14 -3.14 -2.80
CA ALA A 76 4.04 -3.37 -1.36
C ALA A 76 5.13 -4.36 -0.90
N LYS A 77 5.37 -4.41 0.41
CA LYS A 77 6.13 -5.49 1.01
C LYS A 77 5.25 -6.75 1.02
N PRO A 78 5.60 -7.83 0.31
CA PRO A 78 4.73 -9.00 0.22
C PRO A 78 4.62 -9.73 1.56
N VAL A 79 3.50 -10.42 1.77
CA VAL A 79 3.32 -11.36 2.87
C VAL A 79 4.04 -12.68 2.53
N PRO A 80 4.83 -13.25 3.44
CA PRO A 80 5.51 -14.52 3.17
C PRO A 80 4.52 -15.69 3.20
N VAL A 81 4.64 -16.59 2.23
CA VAL A 81 3.86 -17.83 2.07
C VAL A 81 4.79 -18.97 1.64
N ASN A 82 4.49 -20.20 2.06
CA ASN A 82 5.26 -21.42 1.78
C ASN A 82 4.48 -22.47 0.96
#